data_AF-A0A7W6FL13-F1
#
_entry.id   AF-A0A7W6FL13-F1
#
_cell.length_a   1.000
_cell.length_b   1.000
_cell.length_c   1.000
_cell.angle_alpha   90.00
_cell.angle_beta   90.00
_cell.angle_gamma   90.00
#
_symmetry.space_group_name_H-M   'P 1'
#
loop_
_entity.id
_entity.type
_entity.pdbx_description
1 polymer ?
#
loop_
_entity_poly.entity_id
_entity_poly.type
_entity_poly.pdbx_seq_one_letter_code
_entity_poly.pdbx_strand_id
1 'polypeptide(L)'
;MPELSCVILGGPNGSGKSSAFAKLKLEGVWINADEIARALPETDDGKSKERRASEAALRQIAEMIETRQSFIFESTLSSQQSIRLMREAKAVGFKVGLYYVALDSVETNIERVKRRVEKGGHDIPEVDIRRRHKGSLEKLTEALRLADEVILMDNSGLTPHEVFEIRFGVVKSFNIDDRQELHRLFSAKVCEAYGLVRYDQGFRKVPKLAARRGDDVTSGTPKPSPGHCPKPPGTK
;
A
#
# COMPACT_ATOMS: atom_id res chain seq x y z
N MET A 1 13.38 14.23 -21.07
CA MET A 1 11.93 13.91 -21.09
C MET A 1 11.42 14.04 -19.66
N PRO A 2 10.22 14.58 -19.43
CA PRO A 2 9.64 14.64 -18.08
C PRO A 2 9.51 13.23 -17.50
N GLU A 3 9.66 13.13 -16.17
CA GLU A 3 9.48 11.88 -15.42
C GLU A 3 8.01 11.42 -15.54
N LEU A 4 7.78 10.18 -15.96
CA LEU A 4 6.42 9.63 -16.10
C LEU A 4 5.89 9.17 -14.75
N SER A 5 4.66 9.53 -14.42
CA SER A 5 4.04 9.20 -13.13
C SER A 5 2.71 8.47 -13.28
N CYS A 6 2.57 7.39 -12.51
CA CYS A 6 1.30 6.71 -12.26
C CYS A 6 0.93 6.99 -10.80
N VAL A 7 -0.06 7.84 -10.57
CA VAL A 7 -0.50 8.18 -9.21
C VAL A 7 -1.79 7.43 -8.90
N ILE A 8 -1.75 6.62 -7.85
CA ILE A 8 -2.95 6.01 -7.28
C ILE A 8 -3.50 6.95 -6.21
N LEU A 9 -4.69 7.50 -6.49
CA LEU A 9 -5.49 8.16 -5.48
C LEU A 9 -6.36 7.09 -4.80
N GLY A 10 -5.87 6.57 -3.67
CA GLY A 10 -6.39 5.39 -2.99
C GLY A 10 -7.19 5.68 -1.72
N GLY A 11 -8.09 4.78 -1.35
CA GLY A 11 -8.76 4.81 -0.04
C GLY A 11 -10.26 4.51 -0.06
N PRO A 12 -10.87 4.19 1.09
CA PRO A 12 -12.27 3.73 1.17
C PRO A 12 -13.30 4.71 0.55
N ASN A 13 -14.49 4.21 0.18
CA ASN A 13 -15.57 5.08 -0.29
C ASN A 13 -15.91 6.14 0.77
N GLY A 14 -16.23 7.37 0.37
CA GLY A 14 -16.56 8.44 1.33
C GLY A 14 -15.35 9.07 2.06
N SER A 15 -14.11 8.62 1.84
CA SER A 15 -12.93 9.20 2.51
C SER A 15 -12.53 10.59 2.01
N GLY A 16 -13.08 11.07 0.90
CA GLY A 16 -12.81 12.41 0.36
C GLY A 16 -11.66 12.49 -0.66
N LYS A 17 -11.29 11.35 -1.27
CA LYS A 17 -10.28 11.26 -2.33
C LYS A 17 -10.41 12.35 -3.41
N SER A 18 -11.54 12.43 -4.10
CA SER A 18 -11.74 13.39 -5.20
C SER A 18 -11.67 14.85 -4.72
N SER A 19 -12.12 15.13 -3.49
CA SER A 19 -12.00 16.46 -2.87
C SER A 19 -10.55 16.80 -2.52
N ALA A 20 -9.75 15.82 -2.11
CA ALA A 20 -8.32 15.99 -1.91
C ALA A 20 -7.62 16.24 -3.25
N PHE A 21 -7.95 15.44 -4.28
CA PHE A 21 -7.40 15.61 -5.63
C PHE A 21 -7.59 17.03 -6.19
N ALA A 22 -8.78 17.62 -6.06
CA ALA A 22 -9.03 18.99 -6.54
C ALA A 22 -8.10 20.05 -5.91
N LYS A 23 -7.51 19.75 -4.74
CA LYS A 23 -6.53 20.63 -4.07
C LYS A 23 -5.08 20.27 -4.43
N LEU A 24 -4.83 19.02 -4.82
CA LEU A 24 -3.53 18.55 -5.24
C LEU A 24 -3.34 18.92 -6.71
N LYS A 25 -2.38 19.80 -7.00
CA LYS A 25 -2.01 20.17 -8.37
C LYS A 25 -1.17 19.06 -9.03
N LEU A 26 -1.69 17.82 -9.04
CA LEU A 26 -1.03 16.68 -9.66
C LEU A 26 -1.18 16.79 -11.18
N GLU A 27 -0.10 16.52 -11.88
CA GLU A 27 -0.07 16.49 -13.34
C GLU A 27 -0.40 15.08 -13.85
N GLY A 28 -1.19 15.00 -14.91
CA GLY A 28 -1.53 13.74 -15.58
C GLY A 28 -3.00 13.63 -15.95
N VAL A 29 -3.31 12.65 -16.79
CA VAL A 29 -4.68 12.34 -17.20
C VAL A 29 -5.44 11.74 -16.01
N TRP A 30 -6.56 12.36 -15.65
CA TRP A 30 -7.45 11.88 -14.59
C TRP A 30 -8.33 10.72 -15.10
N ILE A 31 -8.30 9.60 -14.37
CA ILE A 31 -9.06 8.39 -14.68
C ILE A 31 -9.87 8.00 -13.46
N ASN A 32 -11.21 8.10 -13.57
CA ASN A 32 -12.14 7.76 -12.50
C ASN A 32 -13.32 6.94 -13.04
N ALA A 33 -13.48 5.72 -12.52
CA ALA A 33 -14.54 4.81 -12.95
C ALA A 33 -15.95 5.34 -12.65
N ASP A 34 -16.16 6.11 -11.58
CA ASP A 34 -17.48 6.69 -11.26
C ASP A 34 -17.85 7.82 -12.24
N GLU A 35 -16.88 8.61 -12.70
CA GLU A 35 -17.09 9.63 -13.73
C GLU A 35 -17.38 9.00 -15.09
N ILE A 36 -16.61 7.97 -15.46
CA ILE A 36 -16.85 7.18 -16.67
C ILE A 36 -18.25 6.54 -16.61
N ALA A 37 -18.64 5.97 -15.47
CA ALA A 37 -19.97 5.39 -15.29
C ALA A 37 -21.08 6.43 -15.49
N ARG A 38 -20.91 7.67 -15.04
CA ARG A 38 -21.90 8.74 -15.27
C ARG A 38 -22.01 9.14 -16.74
N ALA A 39 -20.91 9.10 -17.49
CA ALA A 39 -20.87 9.46 -18.91
C ALA A 39 -21.34 8.34 -19.85
N LEU A 40 -21.35 7.08 -19.39
CA LEU A 40 -21.77 5.95 -20.23
C LEU A 40 -23.30 5.91 -20.44
N PRO A 41 -23.75 5.60 -21.67
CA PRO A 41 -25.16 5.33 -21.94
C PRO A 41 -25.59 3.99 -21.34
N GLU A 42 -26.88 3.88 -20.98
CA GLU A 42 -27.49 2.60 -20.61
C GLU A 42 -27.51 1.66 -21.83
N THR A 43 -27.27 0.37 -21.59
CA THR A 43 -27.24 -0.68 -22.63
C THR A 43 -27.83 -1.98 -22.11
N ASP A 44 -28.33 -2.82 -23.01
CA ASP A 44 -28.86 -4.15 -22.69
C ASP A 44 -27.85 -5.27 -22.99
N ASP A 45 -26.55 -4.99 -22.86
CA ASP A 45 -25.45 -5.92 -23.14
C ASP A 45 -25.20 -6.94 -22.00
N GLY A 46 -26.15 -7.07 -21.07
CA GLY A 46 -26.08 -7.96 -19.90
C GLY A 46 -25.04 -7.56 -18.85
N LYS A 47 -24.38 -6.42 -19.01
CA LYS A 47 -23.27 -5.96 -18.17
C LYS A 47 -23.70 -4.75 -17.35
N SER A 48 -23.45 -4.78 -16.02
CA SER A 48 -23.72 -3.60 -15.20
C SER A 48 -22.89 -2.39 -15.66
N LYS A 49 -23.43 -1.19 -15.47
CA LYS A 49 -22.79 0.07 -15.85
C LYS A 49 -21.42 0.24 -15.16
N GLU A 50 -21.32 -0.15 -13.90
CA GLU A 50 -20.09 -0.11 -13.10
C GLU A 50 -19.02 -1.03 -13.69
N ARG A 51 -19.42 -2.20 -14.17
CA ARG A 51 -18.51 -3.17 -14.79
C ARG A 51 -17.98 -2.63 -16.12
N ARG A 52 -18.85 -2.03 -16.95
CA ARG A 52 -18.46 -1.37 -18.21
C ARG A 52 -17.53 -0.18 -17.95
N ALA A 53 -17.81 0.63 -16.94
CA ALA A 53 -16.97 1.75 -16.55
C ALA A 53 -15.59 1.30 -16.05
N SER A 54 -15.54 0.21 -15.27
CA SER A 54 -14.29 -0.40 -14.82
C SER A 54 -13.43 -0.92 -15.99
N GLU A 55 -14.06 -1.57 -16.98
CA GLU A 55 -13.39 -2.01 -18.21
C GLU A 55 -12.87 -0.83 -19.04
N ALA A 56 -13.66 0.26 -19.15
CA ALA A 56 -13.25 1.46 -19.85
C ALA A 56 -12.08 2.18 -19.16
N ALA A 57 -12.10 2.31 -17.83
CA ALA A 57 -10.99 2.85 -17.06
C ALA A 57 -9.69 2.06 -17.29
N LEU A 58 -9.78 0.72 -17.33
CA LEU A 58 -8.63 -0.13 -17.63
C LEU A 58 -8.07 0.07 -19.04
N ARG A 59 -8.94 0.21 -20.04
CA ARG A 59 -8.51 0.51 -21.41
C ARG A 59 -7.78 1.85 -21.47
N GLN A 60 -8.32 2.87 -20.82
CA GLN A 60 -7.68 4.18 -20.76
C GLN A 60 -6.32 4.11 -20.06
N ILE A 61 -6.20 3.37 -18.95
CA ILE A 61 -4.92 3.15 -18.27
C ILE A 61 -3.91 2.45 -19.18
N ALA A 62 -4.33 1.41 -19.90
CA ALA A 62 -3.47 0.71 -20.85
C ALA A 62 -2.97 1.66 -21.96
N GLU A 63 -3.85 2.50 -22.49
CA GLU A 63 -3.51 3.54 -23.46
C GLU A 63 -2.50 4.55 -22.89
N MET A 64 -2.66 5.01 -21.64
CA MET A 64 -1.70 5.91 -21.00
C MET A 64 -0.31 5.28 -20.85
N ILE A 65 -0.27 3.98 -20.51
CA ILE A 65 0.99 3.24 -20.42
C ILE A 65 1.65 3.10 -21.80
N GLU A 66 0.87 2.73 -22.82
CA GLU A 66 1.35 2.54 -24.21
C GLU A 66 1.86 3.85 -24.82
N THR A 67 1.11 4.94 -24.64
CA THR A 67 1.43 6.27 -25.17
C THR A 67 2.41 7.05 -24.29
N ARG A 68 2.88 6.45 -23.18
CA ARG A 68 3.80 7.06 -22.21
C ARG A 68 3.31 8.42 -21.70
N GLN A 69 2.06 8.48 -21.24
CA GLN A 69 1.47 9.67 -20.63
C GLN A 69 1.29 9.46 -19.13
N SER A 70 1.65 10.46 -18.32
CA SER A 70 1.39 10.44 -16.88
C SER A 70 -0.12 10.44 -16.60
N PHE A 71 -0.55 9.68 -15.59
CA PHE A 71 -1.95 9.55 -15.25
C PHE A 71 -2.18 9.42 -13.75
N ILE A 72 -3.38 9.79 -13.32
CA ILE A 72 -3.87 9.62 -11.97
C ILE A 72 -5.10 8.71 -12.02
N PHE A 73 -5.08 7.64 -11.24
CA PHE A 73 -6.18 6.69 -11.16
C PHE A 73 -6.83 6.73 -9.77
N GLU A 74 -8.10 7.12 -9.70
CA GLU A 74 -8.89 7.02 -8.47
C GLU A 74 -9.37 5.58 -8.26
N SER A 75 -9.07 5.03 -7.08
CA SER A 75 -9.49 3.69 -6.69
C SER A 75 -9.81 3.60 -5.22
N THR A 76 -10.64 2.64 -4.85
CA THR A 76 -10.83 2.29 -3.44
C THR A 76 -9.63 1.55 -2.85
N LEU A 77 -8.66 1.14 -3.68
CA LEU A 77 -7.55 0.24 -3.33
C LEU A 77 -8.03 -1.11 -2.76
N SER A 78 -9.31 -1.47 -2.92
CA SER A 78 -9.85 -2.68 -2.30
C SER A 78 -9.70 -3.93 -3.14
N SER A 79 -9.40 -3.81 -4.43
CA SER A 79 -9.23 -4.92 -5.38
C SER A 79 -7.76 -5.12 -5.73
N GLN A 80 -7.41 -6.32 -6.21
CA GLN A 80 -6.04 -6.61 -6.66
C GLN A 80 -5.62 -5.86 -7.93
N GLN A 81 -6.58 -5.22 -8.60
CA GLN A 81 -6.34 -4.50 -9.84
C GLN A 81 -5.39 -3.31 -9.66
N SER A 82 -5.59 -2.50 -8.61
CA SER A 82 -4.70 -1.36 -8.33
C SER A 82 -3.28 -1.79 -8.01
N ILE A 83 -3.12 -2.90 -7.29
CA ILE A 83 -1.81 -3.48 -6.98
C ILE A 83 -1.09 -3.95 -8.24
N ARG A 84 -1.80 -4.67 -9.13
CA ARG A 84 -1.24 -5.09 -10.42
C ARG A 84 -0.82 -3.90 -11.27
N LEU A 85 -1.66 -2.89 -11.37
CA LEU A 85 -1.37 -1.65 -12.08
C LEU A 85 -0.09 -0.98 -11.56
N MET A 86 0.04 -0.82 -10.24
CA MET A 86 1.25 -0.23 -9.64
C MET A 86 2.51 -1.01 -10.04
N ARG A 87 2.43 -2.35 -10.02
CA ARG A 87 3.55 -3.22 -10.42
C ARG A 87 3.89 -3.10 -11.90
N GLU A 88 2.87 -3.12 -12.77
CA GLU A 88 3.02 -3.01 -14.23
C GLU A 88 3.58 -1.64 -14.64
N ALA A 89 3.02 -0.55 -14.09
CA ALA A 89 3.49 0.81 -14.33
C ALA A 89 4.97 0.97 -13.92
N LYS A 90 5.33 0.45 -12.74
CA LYS A 90 6.72 0.47 -12.27
C LYS A 90 7.66 -0.32 -13.19
N ALA A 91 7.23 -1.49 -13.65
CA ALA A 91 8.04 -2.33 -14.54
C ALA A 91 8.33 -1.68 -15.90
N VAL A 92 7.45 -0.80 -16.38
CA VAL A 92 7.62 -0.08 -17.67
C VAL A 92 8.16 1.36 -17.50
N GLY A 93 8.67 1.68 -16.31
CA GLY A 93 9.44 2.88 -16.02
C GLY A 93 8.62 4.10 -15.58
N PHE A 94 7.39 3.91 -15.10
CA PHE A 94 6.66 4.97 -14.41
C PHE A 94 7.10 5.02 -12.95
N LYS A 95 7.25 6.24 -12.43
CA LYS A 95 7.29 6.49 -11.00
C LYS A 95 5.89 6.31 -10.41
N VAL A 96 5.79 5.53 -9.34
CA VAL A 96 4.49 5.22 -8.73
C VAL A 96 4.26 6.10 -7.51
N GLY A 97 3.23 6.95 -7.58
CA GLY A 97 2.74 7.73 -6.46
C GLY A 97 1.55 7.05 -5.78
N LEU A 98 1.44 7.16 -4.46
CA LEU A 98 0.27 6.77 -3.69
C LEU A 98 -0.19 7.93 -2.82
N TYR A 99 -1.35 8.49 -3.13
CA TYR A 99 -2.04 9.42 -2.23
C TYR A 99 -3.21 8.67 -1.59
N TYR A 100 -3.04 8.26 -0.34
CA TYR A 100 -4.03 7.43 0.35
C TYR A 100 -4.81 8.23 1.38
N VAL A 101 -6.14 8.22 1.29
CA VAL A 101 -7.04 8.96 2.18
C VAL A 101 -7.98 8.00 2.89
N ALA A 102 -7.95 8.01 4.23
CA ALA A 102 -8.85 7.23 5.06
C ALA A 102 -9.51 8.09 6.15
N LEU A 103 -10.47 7.47 6.84
CA LEU A 103 -11.16 8.03 8.00
C LEU A 103 -10.95 7.12 9.20
N ASP A 104 -11.27 7.64 10.37
CA ASP A 104 -11.22 7.00 11.67
C ASP A 104 -12.08 5.72 11.73
N SER A 105 -13.20 5.68 11.02
CA SER A 105 -14.08 4.52 11.02
C SER A 105 -14.87 4.34 9.72
N VAL A 106 -15.27 3.08 9.47
CA VAL A 106 -16.19 2.73 8.39
C VAL A 106 -17.57 3.35 8.55
N GLU A 107 -18.01 3.62 9.78
CA GLU A 107 -19.29 4.30 10.03
C GLU A 107 -19.25 5.74 9.51
N THR A 108 -18.12 6.43 9.72
CA THR A 108 -17.89 7.77 9.14
C THR A 108 -17.91 7.73 7.62
N ASN A 109 -17.39 6.66 6.99
CA ASN A 109 -17.49 6.48 5.55
C ASN A 109 -18.94 6.34 5.07
N ILE A 110 -19.73 5.50 5.75
CA ILE A 110 -21.15 5.26 5.43
C ILE A 110 -21.94 6.57 5.56
N GLU A 111 -21.79 7.27 6.67
CA GLU A 111 -22.46 8.56 6.93
C GLU A 111 -22.12 9.59 5.84
N ARG A 112 -20.85 9.70 5.44
CA ARG A 112 -20.45 10.61 4.35
C ARG A 112 -21.04 10.21 3.00
N VAL A 113 -21.18 8.91 2.71
CA VAL A 113 -21.86 8.45 1.48
C VAL A 113 -23.34 8.82 1.52
N LYS A 114 -24.04 8.58 2.64
CA LYS A 114 -25.45 8.95 2.82
C LYS A 114 -25.69 10.44 2.57
N ARG A 115 -24.90 11.31 3.22
CA ARG A 115 -24.98 12.77 3.01
C ARG A 115 -24.71 13.21 1.57
N ARG A 116 -23.87 12.47 0.84
CA ARG A 116 -23.60 12.73 -0.57
C ARG A 116 -24.80 12.34 -1.43
N VAL A 117 -25.46 11.23 -1.12
CA VAL A 117 -26.68 10.77 -1.81
C VAL A 117 -27.83 11.75 -1.60
N GLU A 118 -28.00 12.27 -0.38
CA GLU A 118 -28.97 13.34 -0.08
C GLU A 118 -28.77 14.60 -0.93
N LYS A 119 -27.53 14.84 -1.40
CA LYS A 119 -27.16 15.94 -2.29
C LYS A 119 -27.18 15.56 -3.78
N GLY A 120 -27.77 14.42 -4.13
CA GLY A 120 -27.90 13.95 -5.51
C GLY A 120 -26.69 13.16 -6.05
N GLY A 121 -25.78 12.71 -5.19
CA GLY A 121 -24.65 11.86 -5.59
C GLY A 121 -25.01 10.37 -5.72
N HIS A 122 -24.05 9.57 -6.17
CA HIS A 122 -24.22 8.13 -6.36
C HIS A 122 -24.28 7.36 -5.02
N ASP A 123 -25.30 6.51 -4.90
CA ASP A 123 -25.48 5.60 -3.77
C ASP A 123 -24.60 4.35 -3.89
N ILE A 124 -24.11 3.85 -2.76
CA ILE A 124 -23.30 2.65 -2.68
C ILE A 124 -23.81 1.82 -1.51
N PRO A 125 -24.18 0.54 -1.71
CA PRO A 125 -24.65 -0.32 -0.62
C PRO A 125 -23.66 -0.37 0.55
N GLU A 126 -24.16 -0.29 1.79
CA GLU A 126 -23.31 -0.31 2.98
C GLU A 126 -22.41 -1.55 3.07
N VAL A 127 -22.93 -2.71 2.65
CA VAL A 127 -22.16 -3.97 2.57
C VAL A 127 -20.93 -3.83 1.67
N ASP A 128 -21.06 -3.11 0.55
CA ASP A 128 -19.95 -2.84 -0.35
C ASP A 128 -18.97 -1.84 0.24
N ILE A 129 -19.45 -0.81 0.93
CA ILE A 129 -18.61 0.16 1.64
C ILE A 129 -17.75 -0.58 2.69
N ARG A 130 -18.35 -1.43 3.52
CA ARG A 130 -17.65 -2.21 4.55
C ARG A 130 -16.62 -3.16 3.95
N ARG A 131 -17.00 -3.92 2.92
CA ARG A 131 -16.10 -4.83 2.20
C ARG A 131 -14.92 -4.06 1.60
N ARG A 132 -15.18 -2.95 0.93
CA ARG A 132 -14.15 -2.13 0.27
C ARG A 132 -13.25 -1.43 1.28
N HIS A 133 -13.79 -0.94 2.39
CA HIS A 133 -13.03 -0.37 3.50
C HIS A 133 -12.00 -1.37 4.04
N LYS A 134 -12.45 -2.56 4.44
CA LYS A 134 -11.56 -3.64 4.92
C LYS A 134 -10.52 -4.00 3.86
N GLY A 135 -10.95 -4.28 2.63
CA GLY A 135 -10.05 -4.69 1.55
C GLY A 135 -9.02 -3.61 1.17
N SER A 136 -9.36 -2.34 1.37
CA SER A 136 -8.45 -1.20 1.14
C SER A 136 -7.30 -1.18 2.14
N LEU A 137 -7.63 -1.28 3.44
CA LEU A 137 -6.64 -1.28 4.52
C LEU A 137 -5.76 -2.55 4.52
N GLU A 138 -6.31 -3.68 4.12
CA GLU A 138 -5.56 -4.93 3.94
C GLU A 138 -4.47 -4.80 2.86
N LYS A 139 -4.77 -4.10 1.76
CA LYS A 139 -3.84 -3.93 0.62
C LYS A 139 -2.86 -2.78 0.81
N LEU A 140 -3.07 -1.92 1.80
CA LEU A 140 -2.24 -0.74 2.02
C LEU A 140 -0.75 -1.10 2.17
N THR A 141 -0.40 -2.15 2.92
CA THR A 141 1.02 -2.55 3.07
C THR A 141 1.66 -2.91 1.72
N GLU A 142 0.94 -3.65 0.86
CA GLU A 142 1.47 -4.02 -0.45
C GLU A 142 1.62 -2.80 -1.36
N ALA A 143 0.64 -1.89 -1.35
CA ALA A 143 0.71 -0.63 -2.09
C ALA A 143 1.89 0.24 -1.64
N LEU A 144 2.13 0.34 -0.33
CA LEU A 144 3.29 1.05 0.25
C LEU A 144 4.62 0.51 -0.27
N ARG A 145 4.75 -0.81 -0.42
CA ARG A 145 5.98 -1.44 -0.95
C ARG A 145 6.21 -1.15 -2.44
N LEU A 146 5.14 -0.91 -3.20
CA LEU A 146 5.21 -0.65 -4.64
C LEU A 146 5.43 0.82 -4.96
N ALA A 147 4.91 1.73 -4.14
CA ALA A 147 5.00 3.17 -4.34
C ALA A 147 6.41 3.73 -4.09
N ASP A 148 6.82 4.66 -4.95
CA ASP A 148 8.03 5.46 -4.82
C ASP A 148 7.78 6.71 -3.98
N GLU A 149 6.60 7.31 -4.07
CA GLU A 149 6.18 8.44 -3.25
C GLU A 149 4.83 8.15 -2.61
N VAL A 150 4.70 8.42 -1.31
CA VAL A 150 3.49 8.16 -0.54
C VAL A 150 3.13 9.37 0.31
N ILE A 151 1.84 9.74 0.26
CA ILE A 151 1.19 10.57 1.26
C ILE A 151 0.07 9.77 1.90
N LEU A 152 0.07 9.66 3.23
CA LEU A 152 -1.04 9.08 4.00
C LEU A 152 -1.80 10.20 4.70
N MET A 153 -3.10 10.31 4.41
CA MET A 153 -3.98 11.34 4.95
C MET A 153 -5.05 10.75 5.83
N ASP A 154 -5.23 11.36 7.01
CA ASP A 154 -6.45 11.26 7.79
C ASP A 154 -7.37 12.42 7.41
N ASN A 155 -8.59 12.11 6.99
CA ASN A 155 -9.58 13.11 6.62
C ASN A 155 -10.82 13.08 7.54
N SER A 156 -10.66 12.63 8.78
CA SER A 156 -11.74 12.50 9.77
C SER A 156 -12.18 13.85 10.34
N GLY A 157 -11.23 14.77 10.54
CA GLY A 157 -11.46 16.10 11.10
C GLY A 157 -12.04 17.12 10.13
N LEU A 158 -12.08 18.39 10.58
CA LEU A 158 -12.54 19.54 9.79
C LEU A 158 -11.63 19.83 8.59
N THR A 159 -10.33 19.57 8.75
CA THR A 159 -9.32 19.73 7.71
C THR A 159 -8.56 18.42 7.53
N PRO A 160 -8.16 18.06 6.30
CA PRO A 160 -7.28 16.92 6.07
C PRO A 160 -5.99 17.05 6.87
N HIS A 161 -5.57 15.96 7.50
CA HIS A 161 -4.37 15.85 8.32
C HIS A 161 -3.38 14.89 7.64
N GLU A 162 -2.22 15.41 7.24
CA GLU A 162 -1.15 14.60 6.66
C GLU A 162 -0.42 13.84 7.76
N VAL A 163 -0.51 12.51 7.73
CA VAL A 163 0.07 11.64 8.76
C VAL A 163 1.49 11.24 8.41
N PHE A 164 1.75 10.97 7.12
CA PHE A 164 3.06 10.56 6.63
C PHE A 164 3.35 11.13 5.24
N GLU A 165 4.58 11.62 5.06
CA GLU A 165 5.22 11.76 3.75
C GLU A 165 6.38 10.75 3.66
N ILE A 166 6.39 9.93 2.62
CA ILE A 166 7.42 8.90 2.41
C ILE A 166 7.90 8.99 0.97
N ARG A 167 9.23 8.95 0.78
CA ARG A 167 9.86 8.91 -0.54
C ARG A 167 10.92 7.82 -0.59
N PHE A 168 10.84 6.96 -1.60
CA PHE A 168 11.72 5.82 -1.84
C PHE A 168 11.93 4.96 -0.58
N GLY A 169 10.84 4.70 0.15
CA GLY A 169 10.86 3.92 1.40
C GLY A 169 11.47 4.63 2.62
N VAL A 170 11.74 5.94 2.53
CA VAL A 170 12.24 6.77 3.62
C VAL A 170 11.12 7.70 4.10
N VAL A 171 10.78 7.62 5.39
CA VAL A 171 9.86 8.58 6.03
C VAL A 171 10.52 9.96 6.05
N LYS A 172 9.93 10.92 5.33
CA LYS A 172 10.42 12.31 5.22
C LYS A 172 9.83 13.17 6.34
N SER A 173 8.54 13.00 6.61
CA SER A 173 7.81 13.66 7.68
C SER A 173 6.74 12.71 8.24
N PHE A 174 6.34 12.93 9.49
CA PHE A 174 5.20 12.27 10.08
C PHE A 174 4.55 13.18 11.12
N ASN A 175 3.23 13.09 11.26
CA ASN A 175 2.45 13.81 12.27
C ASN A 175 1.39 12.87 12.85
N ILE A 176 1.80 12.11 13.87
CA ILE A 176 1.01 11.00 14.42
C ILE A 176 0.40 11.42 15.76
N ASP A 177 -0.91 11.28 15.85
CA ASP A 177 -1.64 11.29 17.12
C ASP A 177 -1.96 9.86 17.55
N ASP A 178 -1.26 9.34 18.57
CA ASP A 178 -1.41 7.97 19.06
C ASP A 178 -2.76 7.67 19.71
N ARG A 179 -3.55 8.70 20.03
CA ARG A 179 -4.93 8.53 20.49
C ARG A 179 -5.84 8.06 19.36
N GLN A 180 -5.46 8.31 18.10
CA GLN A 180 -6.23 7.91 16.94
C GLN A 180 -5.87 6.50 16.47
N GLU A 181 -6.89 5.64 16.30
CA GLU A 181 -6.71 4.27 15.83
C GLU A 181 -6.18 4.21 14.39
N LEU A 182 -6.66 5.10 13.51
CA LEU A 182 -6.19 5.19 12.13
C LEU A 182 -4.68 5.48 12.07
N HIS A 183 -4.17 6.40 12.89
CA HIS A 183 -2.75 6.75 12.89
C HIS A 183 -1.87 5.60 13.41
N ARG A 184 -2.34 4.87 14.42
CA ARG A 184 -1.68 3.64 14.89
C ARG A 184 -1.66 2.57 13.81
N LEU A 185 -2.76 2.41 13.07
CA LEU A 185 -2.85 1.49 11.93
C LEU A 185 -1.87 1.90 10.81
N PHE A 186 -1.83 3.18 10.41
CA PHE A 186 -0.87 3.68 9.43
C PHE A 186 0.57 3.43 9.88
N SER A 187 0.89 3.72 11.14
CA SER A 187 2.22 3.45 11.69
C SER A 187 2.59 1.98 11.57
N ALA A 188 1.68 1.06 11.91
CA ALA A 188 1.90 -0.37 11.80
C ALA A 188 2.13 -0.79 10.33
N LYS A 189 1.31 -0.30 9.40
CA LYS A 189 1.42 -0.59 7.96
C LYS A 189 2.72 -0.07 7.35
N VAL A 190 3.15 1.15 7.73
CA VAL A 190 4.43 1.74 7.32
C VAL A 190 5.61 0.93 7.87
N CYS A 191 5.55 0.56 9.15
CA CYS A 191 6.59 -0.29 9.77
C CYS A 191 6.71 -1.65 9.07
N GLU A 192 5.57 -2.29 8.80
CA GLU A 192 5.50 -3.58 8.09
C GLU A 192 5.98 -3.48 6.63
N ALA A 193 5.66 -2.39 5.94
CA ALA A 193 6.04 -2.19 4.54
C ALA A 193 7.55 -2.03 4.38
N TYR A 194 8.20 -1.27 5.27
CA TYR A 194 9.59 -0.84 5.11
C TYR A 194 10.56 -1.47 6.12
N GLY A 195 10.10 -2.40 6.96
CA GLY A 195 10.93 -3.05 7.98
C GLY A 195 11.43 -2.07 9.04
N LEU A 196 10.56 -1.15 9.46
CA LEU A 196 10.87 -0.11 10.44
C LEU A 196 10.33 -0.48 11.81
N VAL A 197 10.95 0.10 12.83
CA VAL A 197 10.42 0.17 14.20
C VAL A 197 10.29 1.64 14.56
N ARG A 198 9.13 1.99 15.12
CA ARG A 198 8.88 3.31 15.68
C ARG A 198 9.49 3.42 17.07
N TYR A 199 10.06 4.57 17.37
CA TYR A 199 10.52 5.00 18.70
C TYR A 199 10.06 6.45 18.92
N ASP A 200 10.29 6.99 20.11
CA ASP A 200 9.69 8.25 20.58
C ASP A 200 9.81 9.44 19.61
N GLN A 201 10.90 9.51 18.84
CA GLN A 201 11.18 10.64 17.94
C GLN A 201 11.31 10.22 16.46
N GLY A 202 10.92 9.00 16.08
CA GLY A 202 10.93 8.63 14.66
C GLY A 202 10.91 7.13 14.34
N PHE A 203 11.51 6.80 13.20
CA PHE A 203 11.53 5.45 12.63
C PHE A 203 12.96 5.02 12.33
N ARG A 204 13.30 3.76 12.63
CA ARG A 204 14.60 3.16 12.28
C ARG A 204 14.40 1.78 11.69
N LYS A 205 15.31 1.35 10.81
CA LYS A 205 15.32 -0.02 10.29
C LYS A 205 15.60 -1.01 11.41
N VAL A 206 14.95 -2.17 11.36
CA VAL A 206 15.34 -3.31 12.19
C VAL A 206 16.70 -3.82 11.70
N PRO A 207 17.73 -3.91 12.55
CA PRO A 207 18.97 -4.57 12.18
C PRO A 207 18.63 -6.00 11.76
N LYS A 208 19.01 -6.41 10.55
CA LYS A 208 18.99 -7.83 10.21
C LYS A 208 19.89 -8.51 11.23
N LEU A 209 19.34 -9.36 12.10
CA LEU A 209 20.15 -10.23 12.94
C LEU A 209 21.04 -11.00 11.96
N ALA A 210 22.34 -10.72 11.95
CA ALA A 210 23.27 -11.49 11.16
C ALA A 210 23.04 -12.94 11.58
N ALA A 211 22.58 -13.78 10.64
CA ALA A 211 22.60 -15.21 10.86
C ALA A 211 24.02 -15.54 11.28
N ARG A 212 24.21 -15.88 12.57
CA ARG A 212 25.48 -16.37 13.05
C ARG A 212 25.77 -17.57 12.17
N ARG A 213 26.75 -17.43 11.27
CA ARG A 213 27.37 -18.59 10.62
C ARG A 213 27.86 -19.44 11.78
N GLY A 214 27.24 -20.61 11.95
CA GLY A 214 27.81 -21.67 12.76
C GLY A 214 29.00 -22.20 11.98
N ASP A 215 30.13 -21.51 12.09
CA ASP A 215 31.41 -22.04 11.65
C ASP A 215 31.94 -22.95 12.78
N ASP A 216 31.96 -24.23 12.44
CA ASP A 216 33.04 -25.17 12.73
C ASP A 216 33.25 -25.65 14.18
N VAL A 217 32.54 -26.73 14.54
CA VAL A 217 33.05 -27.73 15.50
C VAL A 217 33.58 -28.90 14.68
N THR A 218 34.82 -28.77 14.19
CA THR A 218 35.65 -29.91 13.85
C THR A 218 35.97 -30.66 15.14
N SER A 219 35.32 -31.80 15.33
CA SER A 219 35.69 -32.77 16.36
C SER A 219 37.00 -33.43 15.96
N GLY A 220 38.12 -32.78 16.29
CA GLY A 220 39.45 -33.36 16.28
C GLY A 220 39.53 -34.46 17.32
N THR A 221 39.48 -35.72 16.87
CA THR A 221 39.89 -36.88 17.65
C THR A 221 41.39 -36.79 17.95
N PRO A 222 41.85 -36.90 19.21
CA PRO A 222 43.27 -36.98 19.51
C PRO A 222 43.79 -38.39 19.15
N LYS A 223 44.82 -38.46 18.31
CA LYS A 223 45.63 -39.67 18.11
C LYS A 223 46.36 -40.04 19.42
N PRO A 224 46.37 -41.30 19.87
CA PRO A 224 47.26 -41.73 20.94
C PRO A 224 48.66 -42.04 20.38
N SER A 225 49.68 -41.45 21.00
CA SER A 225 51.10 -41.76 20.78
C SER A 225 51.50 -43.12 21.40
N PRO A 226 52.59 -43.75 20.93
CA PRO A 226 52.89 -45.15 21.22
C PRO A 226 53.75 -45.33 22.47
N GLY A 227 53.49 -46.42 23.19
CA GLY A 227 54.52 -47.11 23.98
C GLY A 227 54.27 -47.18 25.49
N HIS A 228 53.94 -48.37 25.98
CA HIS A 228 54.88 -49.16 26.79
C HIS A 228 54.31 -50.56 27.02
N CYS A 229 55.09 -51.57 26.66
CA CYS A 229 54.79 -52.98 26.85
C CYS A 229 55.61 -53.48 28.05
N PRO A 230 55.00 -53.92 29.16
CA PRO A 230 55.73 -54.63 30.21
C PRO A 230 55.78 -56.14 29.88
N LYS A 231 57.00 -56.68 29.88
CA LYS A 231 57.32 -58.12 29.72
C LYS A 231 56.69 -58.99 30.83
N PRO A 232 56.45 -60.28 30.57
CA PRO A 232 55.91 -61.21 31.56
C PRO A 232 57.00 -61.85 32.43
N PRO A 233 56.64 -62.29 33.64
CA PRO A 233 57.15 -63.54 34.21
C PRO A 233 55.95 -64.45 34.53
N GLY A 234 55.90 -65.73 34.14
CA GLY A 234 56.92 -66.75 34.35
C GLY A 234 56.50 -67.66 35.51
N THR A 235 55.65 -68.64 35.20
CA THR A 235 55.43 -69.96 35.85
C THR A 235 55.83 -70.19 37.32
N LYS A 236 54.84 -70.62 38.13
CA LYS A 236 54.81 -71.94 38.78
C LYS A 236 53.36 -72.39 38.92
#